data_AF-A0A959KD23-F1
#
_entry.id   AF-A0A959KD23-F1
#
_cell.length_a   1.000
_cell.length_b   1.000
_cell.length_c   1.000
_cell.angle_alpha   90.00
_cell.angle_beta   90.00
_cell.angle_gamma   90.00
#
_symmetry.space_group_name_H-M   'P 1'
#
loop_
_entity.id
_entity.type
_entity.pdbx_description
1 polymer ?
#
loop_
_entity_poly.entity_id
_entity_poly.type
_entity_poly.pdbx_seq_one_letter_code
_entity_poly.pdbx_strand_id
1 'polypeptide(L)'
;MRTKIVLWGNDEKQEKILIAVELLVEDVKVKVYTFPLEVATEDFTNAMMKDWRNDKEVAFPEGHQEYSNDLSLSEPLLPAGITAEREDVVQRAQTEWQFIVLSQRLKHSFDQELDDFKERVKSISEFDHPLWEDLKSFWNKVQDQVKERNLFKEHVQDLRDTTNKLFDELKKKRRAMDDAFEKKSKEYASRFEEELNEIKQKVEDGLSLQPIFDELKKIQSRFKDSPLSQGDRSKVWTKLDTLFKTVKEKRYGGGGTTAKGKNAFERLQRRYEGLLQAIQKMDRSIERDKKDLNFENQRIAETQGQLEAQIRQAKIQMIEERIRSKGEKLQEMHQTREVLEQRMSKENERLAEQAEKERIEKAKQEIKDKIAKEIKDAAQAREEELGDKLEHAVALIHEDDVPAVPAQEKPEPTSVPEVEEPSKEPDTTPGTPDEPVSSGSTPDVGVKEEAPKESFFESISDTISESLEDLGDTVKAVAKVVGERIEDAIGDIIDRDEEE
;
A
#
# COMPACT_ATOMS: atom_id res chain seq x y z
N MET A 1 -37.65 19.55 -33.80
CA MET A 1 -37.56 20.42 -35.00
C MET A 1 -38.71 20.05 -35.92
N ARG A 2 -39.14 20.89 -36.87
CA ARG A 2 -40.23 20.54 -37.80
C ARG A 2 -39.64 19.99 -39.10
N THR A 3 -40.20 18.91 -39.62
CA THR A 3 -39.84 18.27 -40.91
C THR A 3 -40.53 18.88 -42.11
N LYS A 4 -41.45 19.85 -41.89
CA LYS A 4 -42.22 20.54 -42.94
C LYS A 4 -42.08 22.06 -42.86
N ILE A 5 -41.94 22.70 -44.01
CA ILE A 5 -41.97 24.16 -44.18
C ILE A 5 -42.89 24.56 -45.34
N VAL A 6 -43.56 25.70 -45.18
CA VAL A 6 -44.37 26.33 -46.23
C VAL A 6 -43.97 27.80 -46.28
N LEU A 7 -43.74 28.31 -47.48
CA LEU A 7 -43.26 29.65 -47.76
C LEU A 7 -43.70 30.12 -49.15
N TRP A 8 -43.79 31.44 -49.33
CA TRP A 8 -43.94 32.05 -50.64
C TRP A 8 -42.57 32.19 -51.32
N GLY A 9 -42.57 32.18 -52.64
CA GLY A 9 -41.39 32.36 -53.48
C GLY A 9 -41.77 32.80 -54.90
N ASN A 10 -40.78 32.83 -55.80
CA ASN A 10 -40.96 33.15 -57.21
C ASN A 10 -40.36 32.05 -58.10
N ASP A 11 -41.03 31.77 -59.21
CA ASP A 11 -40.56 30.91 -60.30
C ASP A 11 -39.59 31.65 -61.25
N GLU A 12 -39.00 30.95 -62.23
CA GLU A 12 -38.05 31.50 -63.22
C GLU A 12 -38.57 32.74 -63.96
N LYS A 13 -39.90 32.87 -64.10
CA LYS A 13 -40.59 34.00 -64.75
C LYS A 13 -40.87 35.19 -63.81
N GLN A 14 -40.45 35.11 -62.55
CA GLN A 14 -40.84 36.00 -61.44
C GLN A 14 -42.34 36.01 -61.12
N GLU A 15 -43.05 34.92 -61.43
CA GLU A 15 -44.42 34.69 -60.97
C GLU A 15 -44.42 34.17 -59.53
N LYS A 16 -45.31 34.69 -58.67
CA LYS A 16 -45.38 34.32 -57.25
C LYS A 16 -45.99 32.92 -57.09
N ILE A 17 -45.30 32.05 -56.36
CA ILE A 17 -45.69 30.66 -56.12
C ILE A 17 -45.67 30.32 -54.62
N LEU A 18 -46.53 29.39 -54.21
CA LEU A 18 -46.48 28.79 -52.89
C LEU A 18 -45.58 27.55 -52.95
N ILE A 19 -44.60 27.47 -52.06
CA ILE A 19 -43.62 26.38 -51.97
C ILE A 19 -43.86 25.65 -50.65
N ALA A 20 -44.05 24.33 -50.72
CA ALA A 20 -44.14 23.45 -49.56
C ALA A 20 -43.02 22.40 -49.64
N VAL A 21 -42.28 22.21 -48.55
CA VAL A 21 -41.12 21.29 -48.54
C VAL A 21 -41.21 20.36 -47.34
N GLU A 22 -40.97 19.07 -47.57
CA GLU A 22 -41.04 17.98 -46.59
C GLU A 22 -39.74 17.16 -46.58
N LEU A 23 -39.26 16.83 -45.37
CA LEU A 23 -38.16 15.89 -45.14
C LEU A 23 -38.69 14.48 -44.87
N LEU A 24 -38.31 13.52 -45.72
CA LEU A 24 -38.45 12.09 -45.48
C LEU A 24 -37.18 11.59 -44.77
N VAL A 25 -37.28 11.43 -43.44
CA VAL A 25 -36.13 11.12 -42.56
C VAL A 25 -35.50 9.75 -42.84
N GLU A 26 -36.31 8.75 -43.19
CA GLU A 26 -35.83 7.37 -43.44
C GLU A 26 -35.10 7.27 -44.79
N ASP A 27 -35.69 7.81 -45.85
CA ASP A 27 -35.08 7.84 -47.20
C ASP A 27 -33.97 8.89 -47.35
N VAL A 28 -33.87 9.85 -46.42
CA VAL A 28 -32.98 11.03 -46.49
C VAL A 28 -33.24 11.89 -47.74
N LYS A 29 -34.51 11.99 -48.10
CA LYS A 29 -35.00 12.75 -49.26
C LYS A 29 -35.80 13.96 -48.84
N VAL A 30 -35.74 14.98 -49.69
CA VAL A 30 -36.52 16.20 -49.59
C VAL A 30 -37.48 16.25 -50.76
N LYS A 31 -38.77 16.37 -50.44
CA LYS A 31 -39.82 16.62 -51.42
C LYS A 31 -40.17 18.10 -51.43
N VAL A 32 -40.14 18.71 -52.62
CA VAL A 32 -40.54 20.10 -52.86
C VAL A 32 -41.79 20.09 -53.73
N TYR A 33 -42.86 20.68 -53.23
CA TYR A 33 -44.12 20.91 -53.94
C TYR A 33 -44.29 22.38 -54.26
N THR A 34 -44.65 22.70 -55.51
CA THR A 34 -44.87 24.08 -55.96
C THR A 34 -46.28 24.25 -56.49
N PHE A 35 -46.92 25.35 -56.11
CA PHE A 35 -48.31 25.68 -56.47
C PHE A 35 -48.36 27.10 -57.08
N PRO A 36 -48.82 27.26 -58.34
CA PRO A 36 -49.04 28.56 -58.95
C PRO A 36 -50.07 29.41 -58.19
N LEU A 37 -50.00 30.74 -58.31
CA LEU A 37 -50.91 31.68 -57.65
C LEU A 37 -52.40 31.42 -57.98
N GLU A 38 -52.70 30.98 -59.21
CA GLU A 38 -54.07 30.63 -59.64
C GLU A 38 -54.70 29.51 -58.81
N VAL A 39 -53.86 28.62 -58.26
CA VAL A 39 -54.25 27.44 -57.50
C VAL A 39 -54.11 27.67 -55.99
N ALA A 40 -53.18 28.54 -55.58
CA ALA A 40 -52.88 28.89 -54.19
C ALA A 40 -53.91 29.85 -53.57
N THR A 41 -55.17 29.40 -53.46
CA THR A 41 -56.25 30.13 -52.76
C THR A 41 -55.91 30.45 -51.30
N GLU A 42 -56.55 31.47 -50.73
CA GLU A 42 -56.30 31.91 -49.35
C GLU A 42 -56.63 30.80 -48.32
N ASP A 43 -57.73 30.07 -48.52
CA ASP A 43 -58.12 28.92 -47.69
C ASP A 43 -57.07 27.78 -47.77
N PHE A 44 -56.61 27.44 -48.98
CA PHE A 44 -55.56 26.43 -49.16
C PHE A 44 -54.22 26.85 -48.53
N THR A 45 -53.82 28.11 -48.70
CA THR A 45 -52.62 28.67 -48.07
C THR A 45 -52.69 28.57 -46.55
N ASN A 46 -53.85 28.91 -45.96
CA ASN A 46 -54.08 28.80 -44.53
C ASN A 46 -54.03 27.34 -44.05
N ALA A 47 -54.64 26.40 -44.78
CA ALA A 47 -54.56 24.97 -44.49
C ALA A 47 -53.12 24.43 -44.56
N MET A 48 -52.35 24.80 -45.58
CA MET A 48 -50.94 24.40 -45.71
C MET A 48 -50.07 24.95 -44.57
N MET A 49 -50.25 26.23 -44.23
CA MET A 49 -49.47 26.90 -43.17
C MET A 49 -49.79 26.40 -41.75
N LYS A 50 -51.05 26.02 -41.49
CA LYS A 50 -51.54 25.66 -40.16
C LYS A 50 -51.63 24.15 -39.92
N ASP A 51 -52.09 23.39 -40.91
CA ASP A 51 -52.43 21.98 -40.73
C ASP A 51 -51.37 21.08 -41.37
N TRP A 52 -51.00 21.27 -42.64
CA TRP A 52 -49.93 20.48 -43.29
C TRP A 52 -48.57 20.62 -42.59
N ARG A 53 -48.20 21.85 -42.20
CA ARG A 53 -46.95 22.12 -41.46
C ARG A 53 -46.89 21.49 -40.05
N ASN A 54 -47.99 20.96 -39.55
CA ASN A 54 -48.08 20.24 -38.27
C ASN A 54 -48.53 18.78 -38.50
N ASP A 55 -48.14 18.19 -39.63
CA ASP A 55 -48.34 16.78 -40.00
C ASP A 55 -49.80 16.31 -40.06
N LYS A 56 -50.72 17.21 -40.43
CA LYS A 56 -52.08 16.84 -40.84
C LYS A 56 -52.18 16.73 -42.35
N GLU A 57 -53.05 15.84 -42.81
CA GLU A 57 -53.38 15.70 -44.22
C GLU A 57 -54.11 16.94 -44.75
N VAL A 58 -53.67 17.43 -45.90
CA VAL A 58 -54.31 18.52 -46.66
C VAL A 58 -54.34 18.06 -48.11
N ALA A 59 -55.51 18.11 -48.75
CA ALA A 59 -55.66 17.71 -50.15
C ALA A 59 -54.95 18.71 -51.06
N PHE A 60 -54.03 18.23 -51.90
CA PHE A 60 -53.32 19.08 -52.85
C PHE A 60 -54.18 19.30 -54.10
N PRO A 61 -54.36 20.56 -54.54
CA PRO A 61 -55.12 20.86 -55.75
C PRO A 61 -54.38 20.45 -57.03
N GLU A 62 -55.13 20.24 -58.11
CA GLU A 62 -54.58 19.88 -59.42
C GLU A 62 -53.72 21.03 -60.01
N GLY A 63 -52.62 20.69 -60.68
CA GLY A 63 -51.69 21.67 -61.26
C GLY A 63 -50.43 21.99 -60.42
N HIS A 64 -50.17 21.24 -59.35
CA HIS A 64 -48.91 21.31 -58.61
C HIS A 64 -47.77 20.55 -59.31
N GLN A 65 -46.52 20.92 -59.04
CA GLN A 65 -45.33 20.16 -59.46
C GLN A 65 -44.66 19.55 -58.22
N GLU A 66 -44.06 18.37 -58.38
CA GLU A 66 -43.30 17.67 -57.33
C GLU A 66 -41.85 17.46 -57.80
N TYR A 67 -40.91 17.83 -56.94
CA TYR A 67 -39.48 17.55 -57.09
C TYR A 67 -39.00 16.74 -55.88
N SER A 68 -38.06 15.81 -56.11
CA SER A 68 -37.47 14.99 -55.06
C SER A 68 -35.95 15.01 -55.20
N ASN A 69 -35.28 15.61 -54.21
CA ASN A 69 -33.82 15.72 -54.14
C ASN A 69 -33.30 14.98 -52.90
N ASP A 70 -32.04 14.54 -52.92
CA ASP A 70 -31.39 14.00 -51.71
C ASP A 70 -30.96 15.17 -50.79
N LEU A 71 -31.02 14.98 -49.47
CA LEU A 71 -30.60 16.02 -48.53
C LEU A 71 -29.07 16.16 -48.51
N SER A 72 -28.57 17.33 -48.90
CA SER A 72 -27.14 17.67 -48.87
C SER A 72 -26.87 19.03 -48.19
N LEU A 73 -25.63 19.20 -47.71
CA LEU A 73 -25.07 20.46 -47.23
C LEU A 73 -24.54 21.35 -48.37
N SER A 74 -24.19 20.77 -49.51
CA SER A 74 -23.60 21.47 -50.65
C SER A 74 -24.60 21.90 -51.71
N GLU A 75 -25.79 21.30 -51.72
CA GLU A 75 -26.83 21.55 -52.72
C GLU A 75 -27.99 22.32 -52.08
N PRO A 76 -28.61 23.28 -52.79
CA PRO A 76 -29.75 24.03 -52.26
C PRO A 76 -30.97 23.13 -52.09
N LEU A 77 -31.77 23.40 -51.05
CA LEU A 77 -33.01 22.66 -50.76
C LEU A 77 -34.08 22.79 -51.86
N LEU A 78 -34.01 23.86 -52.66
CA LEU A 78 -34.94 24.18 -53.74
C LEU A 78 -34.28 23.91 -55.11
N PRO A 79 -35.04 23.46 -56.12
CA PRO A 79 -34.50 23.23 -57.46
C PRO A 79 -34.05 24.54 -58.11
N ALA A 80 -33.14 24.43 -59.09
CA ALA A 80 -32.68 25.57 -59.88
C ALA A 80 -33.86 26.31 -60.52
N GLY A 81 -33.79 27.65 -60.53
CA GLY A 81 -34.85 28.53 -61.03
C GLY A 81 -35.82 29.04 -59.97
N ILE A 82 -35.98 28.33 -58.84
CA ILE A 82 -36.94 28.70 -57.79
C ILE A 82 -36.27 29.50 -56.67
N THR A 83 -36.85 30.65 -56.31
CA THR A 83 -36.35 31.53 -55.24
C THR A 83 -37.37 31.68 -54.11
N ALA A 84 -36.91 31.67 -52.86
CA ALA A 84 -37.76 31.86 -51.69
C ALA A 84 -37.86 33.33 -51.28
N GLU A 85 -39.06 33.81 -50.91
CA GLU A 85 -39.25 35.14 -50.31
C GLU A 85 -38.58 35.25 -48.93
N ARG A 86 -38.36 34.10 -48.25
CA ARG A 86 -37.58 33.98 -47.01
C ARG A 86 -36.54 32.87 -47.09
N GLU A 87 -35.41 33.19 -47.70
CA GLU A 87 -34.27 32.28 -47.81
C GLU A 87 -33.71 31.84 -46.43
N ASP A 88 -33.79 32.72 -45.41
CA ASP A 88 -33.35 32.40 -44.04
C ASP A 88 -34.09 31.19 -43.44
N VAL A 89 -35.37 31.02 -43.78
CA VAL A 89 -36.17 29.88 -43.32
C VAL A 89 -35.75 28.60 -44.03
N VAL A 90 -35.36 28.69 -45.31
CA VAL A 90 -34.88 27.56 -46.10
C VAL A 90 -33.51 27.09 -45.61
N GLN A 91 -32.55 28.00 -45.42
CA GLN A 91 -31.22 27.69 -44.88
C GLN A 91 -31.28 27.13 -43.45
N ARG A 92 -32.16 27.69 -42.60
CA ARG A 92 -32.42 27.15 -41.25
C ARG A 92 -33.05 25.76 -41.30
N ALA A 93 -34.00 25.52 -42.19
CA ALA A 93 -34.59 24.20 -42.37
C ALA A 93 -33.54 23.18 -42.86
N GLN A 94 -32.73 23.53 -43.86
CA GLN A 94 -31.66 22.67 -44.36
C GLN A 94 -30.68 22.24 -43.26
N THR A 95 -30.27 23.16 -42.39
CA THR A 95 -29.38 22.86 -41.26
C THR A 95 -30.06 22.05 -40.14
N GLU A 96 -31.30 22.38 -39.76
CA GLU A 96 -32.10 21.59 -38.80
C GLU A 96 -32.37 20.17 -39.31
N TRP A 97 -32.66 20.01 -40.60
CA TRP A 97 -32.98 18.73 -41.24
C TRP A 97 -31.76 17.84 -41.39
N GLN A 98 -30.61 18.43 -41.75
CA GLN A 98 -29.34 17.71 -41.75
C GLN A 98 -29.01 17.20 -40.35
N PHE A 99 -29.23 18.02 -39.31
CA PHE A 99 -29.10 17.59 -37.93
C PHE A 99 -30.05 16.44 -37.57
N ILE A 100 -31.34 16.51 -37.94
CA ILE A 100 -32.30 15.42 -37.73
C ILE A 100 -31.78 14.10 -38.31
N VAL A 101 -31.40 14.10 -39.60
CA VAL A 101 -30.93 12.90 -40.31
C VAL A 101 -29.65 12.34 -39.69
N LEU A 102 -28.66 13.19 -39.41
CA LEU A 102 -27.40 12.75 -38.81
C LEU A 102 -27.61 12.18 -37.40
N SER A 103 -28.46 12.82 -36.59
CA SER A 103 -28.81 12.34 -35.25
C SER A 103 -29.53 11.00 -35.26
N GLN A 104 -30.42 10.79 -36.24
CA GLN A 104 -31.11 9.51 -36.45
C GLN A 104 -30.15 8.41 -36.90
N ARG A 105 -29.27 8.68 -37.88
CA ARG A 105 -28.24 7.74 -38.34
C ARG A 105 -27.27 7.34 -37.23
N LEU A 106 -26.80 8.32 -36.44
CA LEU A 106 -25.91 8.09 -35.30
C LEU A 106 -26.58 7.23 -34.22
N LYS A 107 -27.85 7.52 -33.89
CA LYS A 107 -28.64 6.71 -32.97
C LYS A 107 -28.81 5.27 -33.47
N HIS A 108 -29.09 5.08 -34.76
CA HIS A 108 -29.20 3.74 -35.35
C HIS A 108 -27.88 2.95 -35.27
N SER A 109 -26.74 3.60 -35.51
CA SER A 109 -25.42 2.97 -35.34
C SER A 109 -25.16 2.53 -33.89
N PHE A 110 -25.57 3.35 -32.92
CA PHE A 110 -25.44 3.00 -31.49
C PHE A 110 -26.45 1.93 -31.03
N ASP A 111 -27.65 1.88 -31.62
CA ASP A 111 -28.60 0.77 -31.39
C ASP A 111 -28.01 -0.56 -31.88
N GLN A 112 -27.36 -0.58 -33.06
CA GLN A 112 -26.69 -1.78 -33.59
C GLN A 112 -25.56 -2.26 -32.66
N GLU A 113 -24.65 -1.36 -32.23
CA GLU A 113 -23.61 -1.72 -31.24
C GLU A 113 -24.24 -2.26 -29.92
N LEU A 114 -25.38 -1.70 -29.47
CA LEU A 114 -26.08 -2.16 -28.28
C LEU A 114 -26.76 -3.52 -28.43
N ASP A 115 -27.31 -3.84 -29.60
CA ASP A 115 -27.87 -5.16 -29.88
C ASP A 115 -26.75 -6.23 -29.95
N ASP A 116 -25.58 -5.91 -30.50
CA ASP A 116 -24.38 -6.77 -30.41
C ASP A 116 -23.97 -7.02 -28.95
N PHE A 117 -23.91 -5.97 -28.11
CA PHE A 117 -23.65 -6.11 -26.68
C PHE A 117 -24.68 -6.99 -25.98
N LYS A 118 -25.96 -6.83 -26.31
CA LYS A 118 -27.09 -7.59 -25.76
C LYS A 118 -27.03 -9.07 -26.15
N GLU A 119 -26.56 -9.41 -27.36
CA GLU A 119 -26.28 -10.79 -27.73
C GLU A 119 -25.07 -11.37 -26.97
N ARG A 120 -23.97 -10.61 -26.85
CA ARG A 120 -22.79 -11.01 -26.06
C ARG A 120 -23.12 -11.21 -24.57
N VAL A 121 -23.93 -10.34 -23.96
CA VAL A 121 -24.36 -10.47 -22.54
C VAL A 121 -25.29 -11.67 -22.34
N LYS A 122 -26.12 -12.03 -23.34
CA LYS A 122 -26.96 -13.23 -23.29
C LYS A 122 -26.16 -14.53 -23.42
N SER A 123 -25.11 -14.57 -24.24
CA SER A 123 -24.34 -15.79 -24.52
C SER A 123 -23.40 -16.21 -23.38
N ILE A 124 -22.88 -15.25 -22.60
CA ILE A 124 -22.03 -15.56 -21.43
C ILE A 124 -22.83 -16.17 -20.27
N SER A 125 -22.31 -17.25 -19.67
CA SER A 125 -22.89 -17.85 -18.45
C SER A 125 -22.44 -17.12 -17.18
N GLU A 126 -21.15 -16.81 -17.10
CA GLU A 126 -20.50 -16.14 -15.96
C GLU A 126 -20.22 -14.65 -16.28
N PHE A 127 -19.60 -13.91 -15.34
CA PHE A 127 -19.23 -12.52 -15.57
C PHE A 127 -17.96 -12.40 -16.42
N ASP A 128 -18.04 -11.62 -17.49
CA ASP A 128 -16.90 -11.29 -18.35
C ASP A 128 -16.43 -9.85 -18.10
N HIS A 129 -15.15 -9.69 -17.72
CA HIS A 129 -14.56 -8.40 -17.41
C HIS A 129 -14.23 -7.58 -18.67
N PRO A 130 -13.55 -8.13 -19.70
CA PRO A 130 -13.49 -7.55 -21.04
C PRO A 130 -14.82 -6.96 -21.54
N LEU A 131 -15.92 -7.72 -21.55
CA LEU A 131 -17.23 -7.23 -22.00
C LEU A 131 -17.76 -6.03 -21.17
N TRP A 132 -17.44 -5.98 -19.88
CA TRP A 132 -17.76 -4.83 -19.03
C TRP A 132 -16.95 -3.58 -19.39
N GLU A 133 -15.66 -3.73 -19.72
CA GLU A 133 -14.80 -2.64 -20.18
C GLU A 133 -15.20 -2.15 -21.58
N ASP A 134 -15.56 -3.07 -22.50
CA ASP A 134 -16.11 -2.74 -23.82
C ASP A 134 -17.39 -1.89 -23.69
N LEU A 135 -18.34 -2.30 -22.85
CA LEU A 135 -19.62 -1.60 -22.66
C LEU A 135 -19.43 -0.20 -22.03
N LYS A 136 -18.47 -0.04 -21.10
CA LYS A 136 -18.08 1.29 -20.61
C LYS A 136 -17.47 2.15 -21.72
N SER A 137 -16.63 1.55 -22.56
CA SER A 137 -15.98 2.26 -23.67
C SER A 137 -17.02 2.73 -24.69
N PHE A 138 -18.01 1.89 -25.01
CA PHE A 138 -19.19 2.28 -25.78
C PHE A 138 -19.94 3.45 -25.14
N TRP A 139 -20.26 3.35 -23.85
CA TRP A 139 -20.99 4.42 -23.15
C TRP A 139 -20.23 5.75 -23.17
N ASN A 140 -18.90 5.74 -23.05
CA ASN A 140 -18.07 6.93 -23.21
C ASN A 140 -18.24 7.56 -24.62
N LYS A 141 -18.20 6.76 -25.70
CA LYS A 141 -18.47 7.27 -27.07
C LYS A 141 -19.83 7.97 -27.15
N VAL A 142 -20.88 7.35 -26.60
CA VAL A 142 -22.22 7.94 -26.56
C VAL A 142 -22.21 9.25 -25.77
N GLN A 143 -21.58 9.28 -24.60
CA GLN A 143 -21.46 10.48 -23.78
C GLN A 143 -20.71 11.63 -24.48
N ASP A 144 -19.70 11.33 -25.30
CA ASP A 144 -19.00 12.36 -26.07
C ASP A 144 -19.92 12.96 -27.15
N GLN A 145 -20.70 12.13 -27.85
CA GLN A 145 -21.73 12.60 -28.78
C GLN A 145 -22.88 13.38 -28.10
N VAL A 146 -23.17 13.10 -26.83
CA VAL A 146 -24.08 13.91 -26.00
C VAL A 146 -23.48 15.28 -25.66
N LYS A 147 -22.19 15.35 -25.30
CA LYS A 147 -21.48 16.62 -25.01
C LYS A 147 -21.42 17.51 -26.26
N GLU A 148 -21.15 16.90 -27.42
CA GLU A 148 -21.15 17.56 -28.73
C GLU A 148 -22.55 17.97 -29.19
N ARG A 149 -23.61 17.50 -28.51
CA ARG A 149 -25.03 17.76 -28.79
C ARG A 149 -25.52 17.19 -30.12
N ASN A 150 -24.87 16.14 -30.63
CA ASN A 150 -25.22 15.46 -31.88
C ASN A 150 -26.45 14.53 -31.75
N LEU A 151 -26.93 14.29 -30.54
CA LEU A 151 -28.07 13.41 -30.23
C LEU A 151 -29.26 14.19 -29.65
N PHE A 152 -30.47 13.88 -30.13
CA PHE A 152 -31.70 14.33 -29.47
C PHE A 152 -31.84 13.73 -28.07
N LYS A 153 -32.43 14.49 -27.13
CA LYS A 153 -32.61 14.06 -25.74
C LYS A 153 -33.32 12.70 -25.60
N GLU A 154 -34.28 12.41 -26.46
CA GLU A 154 -35.01 11.13 -26.51
C GLU A 154 -34.07 9.97 -26.88
N HIS A 155 -33.26 10.13 -27.94
CA HIS A 155 -32.23 9.16 -28.33
C HIS A 155 -31.26 8.87 -27.18
N VAL A 156 -30.82 9.92 -26.47
CA VAL A 156 -29.92 9.78 -25.32
C VAL A 156 -30.55 9.01 -24.18
N GLN A 157 -31.85 9.20 -23.93
CA GLN A 157 -32.57 8.49 -22.88
C GLN A 157 -32.73 7.00 -23.22
N ASP A 158 -33.10 6.67 -24.46
CA ASP A 158 -33.25 5.28 -24.92
C ASP A 158 -31.92 4.50 -24.87
N LEU A 159 -30.84 5.12 -25.38
CA LEU A 159 -29.48 4.54 -25.34
C LEU A 159 -29.02 4.33 -23.90
N ARG A 160 -29.27 5.31 -23.02
CA ARG A 160 -28.93 5.23 -21.59
C ARG A 160 -29.68 4.10 -20.88
N ASP A 161 -30.99 4.01 -21.08
CA ASP A 161 -31.82 3.01 -20.40
C ASP A 161 -31.52 1.59 -20.89
N THR A 162 -31.17 1.44 -22.17
CA THR A 162 -30.69 0.16 -22.72
C THR A 162 -29.31 -0.21 -22.17
N THR A 163 -28.37 0.73 -22.16
CA THR A 163 -27.02 0.54 -21.59
C THR A 163 -27.08 0.18 -20.10
N ASN A 164 -27.95 0.84 -19.32
CA ASN A 164 -28.15 0.54 -17.90
C ASN A 164 -28.65 -0.89 -17.67
N LYS A 165 -29.61 -1.38 -18.47
CA LYS A 165 -30.12 -2.75 -18.38
C LYS A 165 -29.00 -3.78 -18.59
N LEU A 166 -28.13 -3.57 -19.58
CA LEU A 166 -26.98 -4.43 -19.85
C LEU A 166 -25.97 -4.43 -18.69
N PHE A 167 -25.66 -3.26 -18.13
CA PHE A 167 -24.83 -3.17 -16.93
C PHE A 167 -25.46 -3.90 -15.72
N ASP A 168 -26.77 -3.84 -15.55
CA ASP A 168 -27.45 -4.53 -14.44
C ASP A 168 -27.52 -6.05 -14.65
N GLU A 169 -27.61 -6.54 -15.89
CA GLU A 169 -27.44 -7.97 -16.21
C GLU A 169 -26.01 -8.45 -15.91
N LEU A 170 -24.98 -7.69 -16.31
CA LEU A 170 -23.59 -8.01 -15.96
C LEU A 170 -23.34 -7.99 -14.45
N LYS A 171 -23.89 -7.00 -13.71
CA LYS A 171 -23.82 -6.96 -12.23
C LYS A 171 -24.46 -8.18 -11.59
N LYS A 172 -25.59 -8.68 -12.12
CA LYS A 172 -26.25 -9.90 -11.63
C LYS A 172 -25.35 -11.13 -11.83
N LYS A 173 -24.75 -11.30 -13.02
CA LYS A 173 -23.79 -12.39 -13.29
C LYS A 173 -22.58 -12.32 -12.36
N ARG A 174 -22.04 -11.12 -12.11
CA ARG A 174 -20.93 -10.91 -11.17
C ARG A 174 -21.28 -11.33 -9.74
N ARG A 175 -22.43 -10.87 -9.22
CA ARG A 175 -22.90 -11.28 -7.88
C ARG A 175 -23.10 -12.79 -7.78
N ALA A 176 -23.67 -13.43 -8.81
CA ALA A 176 -23.84 -14.89 -8.83
C ALA A 176 -22.51 -15.65 -8.80
N MET A 177 -21.48 -15.13 -9.50
CA MET A 177 -20.11 -15.65 -9.45
C MET A 177 -19.48 -15.48 -8.06
N ASP A 178 -19.59 -14.28 -7.47
CA ASP A 178 -19.09 -13.97 -6.13
C ASP A 178 -19.78 -14.85 -5.06
N ASP A 179 -21.11 -15.01 -5.11
CA ASP A 179 -21.90 -15.89 -4.23
C ASP A 179 -21.49 -17.37 -4.37
N ALA A 180 -21.21 -17.83 -5.60
CA ALA A 180 -20.75 -19.19 -5.86
C ALA A 180 -19.33 -19.43 -5.34
N PHE A 181 -18.45 -18.42 -5.43
CA PHE A 181 -17.13 -18.45 -4.84
C PHE A 181 -17.19 -18.45 -3.30
N GLU A 182 -18.05 -17.63 -2.68
CA GLU A 182 -18.26 -17.64 -1.23
C GLU A 182 -18.74 -19.00 -0.71
N LYS A 183 -19.68 -19.66 -1.40
CA LYS A 183 -20.15 -21.00 -1.03
C LYS A 183 -19.01 -22.02 -1.05
N LYS A 184 -18.26 -22.08 -2.14
CA LYS A 184 -17.06 -22.94 -2.27
C LYS A 184 -16.03 -22.61 -1.19
N SER A 185 -15.76 -21.34 -0.93
CA SER A 185 -14.85 -20.88 0.14
C SER A 185 -15.27 -21.41 1.50
N LYS A 186 -16.56 -21.32 1.86
CA LYS A 186 -17.12 -21.82 3.13
C LYS A 186 -16.99 -23.35 3.24
N GLU A 187 -17.19 -24.09 2.15
CA GLU A 187 -16.97 -25.55 2.10
C GLU A 187 -15.50 -25.92 2.31
N TYR A 188 -14.56 -25.27 1.60
CA TYR A 188 -13.12 -25.49 1.80
C TYR A 188 -12.67 -25.11 3.21
N ALA A 189 -13.16 -23.99 3.74
CA ALA A 189 -12.86 -23.54 5.09
C ALA A 189 -13.34 -24.57 6.13
N SER A 190 -14.56 -25.08 6.00
CA SER A 190 -15.12 -26.09 6.91
C SER A 190 -14.27 -27.36 6.92
N ARG A 191 -13.85 -27.87 5.74
CA ARG A 191 -12.95 -29.03 5.63
C ARG A 191 -11.60 -28.78 6.30
N PHE A 192 -11.00 -27.60 6.13
CA PHE A 192 -9.77 -27.26 6.84
C PHE A 192 -9.98 -27.16 8.36
N GLU A 193 -11.12 -26.65 8.82
CA GLU A 193 -11.44 -26.60 10.24
C GLU A 193 -11.63 -28.00 10.84
N GLU A 194 -12.24 -28.92 10.11
CA GLU A 194 -12.33 -30.35 10.46
C GLU A 194 -10.93 -30.99 10.57
N GLU A 195 -10.10 -30.91 9.52
CA GLU A 195 -8.73 -31.44 9.53
C GLU A 195 -7.87 -30.86 10.68
N LEU A 196 -8.03 -29.55 10.98
CA LEU A 196 -7.31 -28.88 12.06
C LEU A 196 -7.84 -29.29 13.45
N ASN A 197 -9.14 -29.55 13.59
CA ASN A 197 -9.73 -30.06 14.84
C ASN A 197 -9.30 -31.51 15.11
N GLU A 198 -9.22 -32.37 14.09
CA GLU A 198 -8.64 -33.72 14.23
C GLU A 198 -7.18 -33.66 14.70
N ILE A 199 -6.37 -32.79 14.09
CA ILE A 199 -4.99 -32.58 14.56
C ILE A 199 -4.95 -32.05 15.99
N LYS A 200 -5.84 -31.12 16.35
CA LYS A 200 -5.93 -30.60 17.73
C LYS A 200 -6.17 -31.75 18.72
N GLN A 201 -7.10 -32.67 18.42
CA GLN A 201 -7.35 -33.86 19.24
C GLN A 201 -6.11 -34.75 19.33
N LYS A 202 -5.45 -35.09 18.21
CA LYS A 202 -4.18 -35.85 18.21
C LYS A 202 -3.10 -35.22 19.11
N VAL A 203 -3.05 -33.89 19.19
CA VAL A 203 -2.11 -33.13 20.05
C VAL A 203 -2.53 -33.14 21.52
N GLU A 204 -3.82 -33.20 21.82
CA GLU A 204 -4.37 -33.32 23.18
C GLU A 204 -4.19 -34.75 23.71
N ASP A 205 -4.46 -35.76 22.90
CA ASP A 205 -4.29 -37.21 23.18
C ASP A 205 -2.83 -37.66 23.36
N GLY A 206 -1.86 -36.77 23.15
CA GLY A 206 -0.43 -37.04 23.39
C GLY A 206 0.26 -37.89 22.32
N LEU A 207 -0.29 -37.98 21.10
CA LEU A 207 0.37 -38.66 19.98
C LEU A 207 1.68 -37.96 19.58
N SER A 208 2.52 -38.70 18.85
CA SER A 208 3.87 -38.26 18.47
C SER A 208 3.85 -36.96 17.65
N LEU A 209 4.52 -35.93 18.18
CA LEU A 209 4.46 -34.56 17.66
C LEU A 209 5.17 -34.37 16.31
N GLN A 210 6.09 -35.26 15.92
CA GLN A 210 6.80 -35.17 14.63
C GLN A 210 5.86 -35.49 13.44
N PRO A 211 5.17 -36.65 13.38
CA PRO A 211 4.14 -36.90 12.36
C PRO A 211 3.09 -35.79 12.28
N ILE A 212 2.58 -35.32 13.43
CA ILE A 212 1.59 -34.23 13.48
C ILE A 212 2.14 -32.93 12.86
N PHE A 213 3.40 -32.59 13.15
CA PHE A 213 4.03 -31.40 12.58
C PHE A 213 4.18 -31.48 11.05
N ASP A 214 4.42 -32.67 10.51
CA ASP A 214 4.49 -32.89 9.06
C ASP A 214 3.10 -33.00 8.40
N GLU A 215 2.07 -33.47 9.12
CA GLU A 215 0.66 -33.34 8.71
C GLU A 215 0.25 -31.86 8.61
N LEU A 216 0.56 -31.04 9.62
CA LEU A 216 0.29 -29.60 9.60
C LEU A 216 0.99 -28.88 8.42
N LYS A 217 2.21 -29.29 8.05
CA LYS A 217 2.88 -28.77 6.83
C LYS A 217 2.13 -29.14 5.55
N LYS A 218 1.61 -30.37 5.45
CA LYS A 218 0.81 -30.81 4.29
C LYS A 218 -0.47 -29.99 4.18
N ILE A 219 -1.17 -29.76 5.30
CA ILE A 219 -2.34 -28.86 5.36
C ILE A 219 -1.94 -27.43 4.94
N GLN A 220 -0.85 -26.89 5.49
CA GLN A 220 -0.36 -25.54 5.14
C GLN A 220 -0.07 -25.41 3.64
N SER A 221 0.45 -26.45 2.99
CA SER A 221 0.64 -26.45 1.54
C SER A 221 -0.69 -26.42 0.81
N ARG A 222 -1.63 -27.33 1.12
CA ARG A 222 -2.98 -27.34 0.50
C ARG A 222 -3.71 -26.01 0.68
N PHE A 223 -3.60 -25.41 1.85
CA PHE A 223 -4.24 -24.14 2.21
C PHE A 223 -3.72 -22.94 1.40
N LYS A 224 -2.43 -22.92 1.03
CA LYS A 224 -1.87 -21.85 0.18
C LYS A 224 -2.50 -21.82 -1.20
N ASP A 225 -2.73 -22.99 -1.77
CA ASP A 225 -3.25 -23.14 -3.14
C ASP A 225 -4.78 -23.20 -3.20
N SER A 226 -5.46 -23.16 -2.04
CA SER A 226 -6.93 -23.27 -1.96
C SER A 226 -7.67 -21.98 -2.31
N PRO A 227 -8.82 -22.08 -3.03
CA PRO A 227 -9.66 -20.94 -3.40
C PRO A 227 -10.53 -20.51 -2.22
N LEU A 228 -9.94 -19.75 -1.29
CA LEU A 228 -10.60 -19.19 -0.11
C LEU A 228 -10.79 -17.68 -0.25
N SER A 229 -11.91 -17.17 0.27
CA SER A 229 -12.14 -15.75 0.53
C SER A 229 -11.09 -15.21 1.51
N GLN A 230 -10.79 -13.90 1.48
CA GLN A 230 -9.82 -13.29 2.41
C GLN A 230 -10.24 -13.48 3.88
N GLY A 231 -11.54 -13.40 4.17
CA GLY A 231 -12.08 -13.59 5.52
C GLY A 231 -11.91 -15.02 6.01
N ASP A 232 -12.28 -16.02 5.21
CA ASP A 232 -12.18 -17.43 5.61
C ASP A 232 -10.72 -17.89 5.64
N ARG A 233 -9.89 -17.40 4.71
CA ARG A 233 -8.43 -17.59 4.71
C ARG A 233 -7.82 -17.11 6.03
N SER A 234 -8.21 -15.93 6.52
CA SER A 234 -7.71 -15.40 7.79
C SER A 234 -8.12 -16.27 8.99
N LYS A 235 -9.37 -16.74 9.05
CA LYS A 235 -9.86 -17.63 10.12
C LYS A 235 -9.08 -18.94 10.19
N VAL A 236 -8.96 -19.63 9.06
CA VAL A 236 -8.24 -20.92 8.96
C VAL A 236 -6.75 -20.73 9.25
N TRP A 237 -6.14 -19.64 8.77
CA TRP A 237 -4.74 -19.32 9.09
C TRP A 237 -4.50 -19.14 10.59
N THR A 238 -5.35 -18.41 11.31
CA THR A 238 -5.21 -18.22 12.76
C THR A 238 -5.31 -19.55 13.51
N LYS A 239 -6.22 -20.45 13.11
CA LYS A 239 -6.31 -21.81 13.69
C LYS A 239 -5.04 -22.63 13.40
N LEU A 240 -4.57 -22.63 12.16
CA LEU A 240 -3.36 -23.33 11.72
C LEU A 240 -2.10 -22.83 12.44
N ASP A 241 -1.90 -21.51 12.55
CA ASP A 241 -0.76 -20.89 13.25
C ASP A 241 -0.79 -21.18 14.77
N THR A 242 -1.98 -21.13 15.38
CA THR A 242 -2.15 -21.49 16.81
C THR A 242 -1.75 -22.95 17.05
N LEU A 243 -2.21 -23.89 16.20
CA LEU A 243 -1.82 -25.30 16.32
C LEU A 243 -0.32 -25.52 16.08
N PHE A 244 0.28 -24.82 15.12
CA PHE A 244 1.73 -24.86 14.93
C PHE A 244 2.50 -24.34 16.15
N LYS A 245 2.00 -23.32 16.85
CA LYS A 245 2.60 -22.82 18.10
C LYS A 245 2.50 -23.88 19.21
N THR A 246 1.31 -24.44 19.45
CA THR A 246 1.11 -25.50 20.45
C THR A 246 1.96 -26.74 20.18
N VAL A 247 2.06 -27.20 18.93
CA VAL A 247 2.89 -28.36 18.56
C VAL A 247 4.38 -28.05 18.75
N LYS A 248 4.84 -26.84 18.40
CA LYS A 248 6.24 -26.43 18.64
C LYS A 248 6.57 -26.34 20.12
N GLU A 249 5.68 -25.76 20.93
CA GLU A 249 5.84 -25.64 22.37
C GLU A 249 5.91 -27.01 23.05
N LYS A 250 4.98 -27.93 22.76
CA LYS A 250 5.03 -29.30 23.28
C LYS A 250 6.26 -30.07 22.80
N ARG A 251 6.80 -29.77 21.61
CA ARG A 251 7.93 -30.51 21.00
C ARG A 251 9.30 -30.03 21.45
N TYR A 252 9.48 -28.72 21.61
CA TYR A 252 10.78 -28.08 21.86
C TYR A 252 10.86 -27.45 23.26
N GLY A 253 9.80 -27.55 24.06
CA GLY A 253 9.65 -26.89 25.36
C GLY A 253 9.09 -25.47 25.22
N GLY A 254 8.37 -25.03 26.25
CA GLY A 254 7.98 -23.63 26.40
C GLY A 254 9.23 -22.75 26.48
N GLY A 255 9.34 -21.76 25.59
CA GLY A 255 10.50 -20.89 25.45
C GLY A 255 10.68 -19.88 26.58
N GLY A 256 10.88 -20.37 27.81
CA GLY A 256 11.05 -19.58 29.03
C GLY A 256 12.42 -18.91 29.15
N THR A 257 12.46 -17.61 28.84
CA THR A 257 13.27 -16.55 29.48
C THR A 257 14.81 -16.61 29.45
N THR A 258 15.48 -17.76 29.52
CA THR A 258 16.97 -17.86 29.60
C THR A 258 17.66 -17.54 28.27
N ALA A 259 16.93 -17.57 27.15
CA ALA A 259 17.49 -17.37 25.83
C ALA A 259 17.44 -15.91 25.32
N LYS A 260 17.29 -14.90 26.18
CA LYS A 260 17.16 -13.49 25.74
C LYS A 260 18.41 -12.92 25.05
N GLY A 261 19.62 -13.22 25.55
CA GLY A 261 20.89 -12.72 25.02
C GLY A 261 21.25 -13.32 23.65
N LYS A 262 21.48 -14.65 23.58
CA LYS A 262 21.83 -15.32 22.31
C LYS A 262 20.82 -15.06 21.19
N ASN A 263 19.52 -15.06 21.48
CA ASN A 263 18.51 -14.75 20.46
C ASN A 263 18.49 -13.27 20.04
N ALA A 264 19.00 -12.32 20.84
CA ALA A 264 19.07 -10.91 20.43
C ALA A 264 20.08 -10.73 19.29
N PHE A 265 21.29 -11.24 19.50
CA PHE A 265 22.34 -11.30 18.50
C PHE A 265 21.91 -12.12 17.27
N GLU A 266 21.39 -13.34 17.44
CA GLU A 266 20.95 -14.20 16.32
C GLU A 266 19.82 -13.57 15.49
N ARG A 267 18.89 -12.84 16.11
CA ARG A 267 17.86 -12.05 15.39
C ARG A 267 18.46 -10.87 14.63
N LEU A 268 19.45 -10.18 15.20
CA LEU A 268 20.10 -9.04 14.58
C LEU A 268 20.96 -9.49 13.39
N GLN A 269 21.68 -10.60 13.54
CA GLN A 269 22.44 -11.27 12.49
C GLN A 269 21.54 -11.68 11.32
N ARG A 270 20.42 -12.37 11.58
CA ARG A 270 19.46 -12.75 10.51
C ARG A 270 18.85 -11.55 9.79
N ARG A 271 18.67 -10.42 10.46
CA ARG A 271 18.22 -9.16 9.82
C ARG A 271 19.30 -8.57 8.92
N TYR A 272 20.56 -8.58 9.37
CA TYR A 272 21.71 -8.13 8.58
C TYR A 272 21.93 -9.01 7.34
N GLU A 273 21.94 -10.34 7.49
CA GLU A 273 22.04 -11.30 6.38
C GLU A 273 20.88 -11.15 5.38
N GLY A 274 19.65 -10.99 5.87
CA GLY A 274 18.48 -10.74 5.03
C GLY A 274 18.56 -9.42 4.25
N LEU A 275 19.09 -8.37 4.89
CA LEU A 275 19.30 -7.07 4.25
C LEU A 275 20.40 -7.14 3.17
N LEU A 276 21.51 -7.84 3.42
CA LEU A 276 22.54 -8.09 2.40
C LEU A 276 21.98 -8.83 1.18
N GLN A 277 21.14 -9.85 1.38
CA GLN A 277 20.48 -10.54 0.27
C GLN A 277 19.48 -9.63 -0.48
N ALA A 278 18.85 -8.68 0.20
CA ALA A 278 17.96 -7.70 -0.42
C ALA A 278 18.74 -6.67 -1.25
N ILE A 279 19.86 -6.14 -0.72
CA ILE A 279 20.81 -5.26 -1.42
C ILE A 279 21.26 -5.93 -2.72
N GLN A 280 21.80 -7.16 -2.65
CA GLN A 280 22.25 -7.90 -3.85
C GLN A 280 21.15 -8.14 -4.89
N LYS A 281 19.88 -8.29 -4.48
CA LYS A 281 18.75 -8.42 -5.41
C LYS A 281 18.39 -7.08 -6.05
N MET A 282 18.53 -5.98 -5.31
CA MET A 282 18.31 -4.63 -5.79
C MET A 282 19.40 -4.21 -6.79
N ASP A 283 20.67 -4.47 -6.49
CA ASP A 283 21.81 -4.29 -7.40
C ASP A 283 21.58 -4.99 -8.75
N ARG A 284 21.31 -6.30 -8.72
CA ARG A 284 20.99 -7.09 -9.94
C ARG A 284 19.71 -6.63 -10.64
N SER A 285 18.83 -5.89 -9.99
CA SER A 285 17.72 -5.23 -10.67
C SER A 285 18.17 -3.96 -11.38
N ILE A 286 18.93 -3.10 -10.69
CA ILE A 286 19.44 -1.85 -11.24
C ILE A 286 20.39 -2.13 -12.42
N GLU A 287 21.22 -3.17 -12.35
CA GLU A 287 22.07 -3.60 -13.47
C GLU A 287 21.27 -4.03 -14.71
N ARG A 288 20.09 -4.65 -14.52
CA ARG A 288 19.21 -5.01 -15.64
C ARG A 288 18.53 -3.78 -16.22
N ASP A 289 17.96 -2.93 -15.38
CA ASP A 289 17.36 -1.66 -15.84
C ASP A 289 18.42 -0.78 -16.55
N LYS A 290 19.68 -0.74 -16.08
CA LYS A 290 20.80 -0.05 -16.78
C LYS A 290 21.15 -0.67 -18.14
N LYS A 291 21.05 -1.99 -18.30
CA LYS A 291 21.25 -2.66 -19.60
C LYS A 291 20.12 -2.35 -20.57
N ASP A 292 18.87 -2.34 -20.07
CA ASP A 292 17.69 -1.97 -20.86
C ASP A 292 17.73 -0.49 -21.28
N LEU A 293 18.17 0.40 -20.38
CA LEU A 293 18.42 1.82 -20.67
C LEU A 293 19.44 2.00 -21.81
N ASN A 294 20.60 1.33 -21.71
CA ASN A 294 21.63 1.39 -22.74
C ASN A 294 21.15 0.85 -24.09
N PHE A 295 20.31 -0.20 -24.09
CA PHE A 295 19.74 -0.77 -25.30
C PHE A 295 18.75 0.17 -26.00
N GLU A 296 17.83 0.81 -25.25
CA GLU A 296 16.91 1.79 -25.84
C GLU A 296 17.63 3.09 -26.24
N ASN A 297 18.68 3.52 -25.50
CA ASN A 297 19.53 4.66 -25.87
C ASN A 297 20.35 4.41 -27.15
N GLN A 298 20.81 3.19 -27.41
CA GLN A 298 21.42 2.85 -28.70
C GLN A 298 20.41 2.90 -29.83
N ARG A 299 19.19 2.37 -29.62
CA ARG A 299 18.16 2.33 -30.67
C ARG A 299 17.52 3.67 -30.97
N ILE A 300 17.36 4.58 -30.00
CA ILE A 300 16.80 5.92 -30.28
C ILE A 300 17.74 6.73 -31.19
N ALA A 301 19.07 6.53 -31.08
CA ALA A 301 20.05 7.14 -31.99
C ALA A 301 19.98 6.59 -33.44
N GLU A 302 19.47 5.37 -33.63
CA GLU A 302 19.29 4.72 -34.94
C GLU A 302 17.87 4.88 -35.52
N THR A 303 16.92 5.41 -34.74
CA THR A 303 15.49 5.46 -35.10
C THR A 303 15.16 6.70 -35.94
N GLN A 304 14.60 6.49 -37.15
CA GLN A 304 14.24 7.57 -38.08
C GLN A 304 12.76 8.03 -38.00
N GLY A 305 11.89 7.29 -37.29
CA GLY A 305 10.46 7.58 -37.19
C GLY A 305 10.08 8.43 -35.96
N GLN A 306 9.37 9.54 -36.15
CA GLN A 306 8.99 10.47 -35.08
C GLN A 306 8.19 9.81 -33.94
N LEU A 307 7.20 8.97 -34.26
CA LEU A 307 6.39 8.27 -33.27
C LEU A 307 7.19 7.19 -32.52
N GLU A 308 8.08 6.48 -33.22
CA GLU A 308 8.92 5.45 -32.61
C GLU A 308 9.96 6.09 -31.66
N ALA A 309 10.54 7.23 -32.04
CA ALA A 309 11.41 8.01 -31.17
C ALA A 309 10.70 8.47 -29.89
N GLN A 310 9.45 8.97 -29.99
CA GLN A 310 8.64 9.35 -28.83
C GLN A 310 8.36 8.16 -27.89
N ILE A 311 8.00 6.99 -28.45
CA ILE A 311 7.78 5.76 -27.67
C ILE A 311 9.07 5.31 -26.97
N ARG A 312 10.24 5.38 -27.64
CA ARG A 312 11.53 5.07 -27.03
C ARG A 312 11.91 6.07 -25.94
N GLN A 313 11.69 7.37 -26.16
CA GLN A 313 11.99 8.40 -25.17
C GLN A 313 11.14 8.25 -23.90
N ALA A 314 9.85 7.92 -24.04
CA ALA A 314 8.99 7.60 -22.90
C ALA A 314 9.48 6.35 -22.13
N LYS A 315 9.92 5.30 -22.83
CA LYS A 315 10.51 4.12 -22.19
C LYS A 315 11.81 4.44 -21.46
N ILE A 316 12.69 5.25 -22.05
CA ILE A 316 13.94 5.70 -21.44
C ILE A 316 13.65 6.40 -20.12
N GLN A 317 12.76 7.40 -20.12
CA GLN A 317 12.34 8.11 -18.90
C GLN A 317 11.73 7.16 -17.84
N MET A 318 10.91 6.19 -18.25
CA MET A 318 10.35 5.17 -17.34
C MET A 318 11.41 4.23 -16.74
N ILE A 319 12.52 3.98 -17.45
CA ILE A 319 13.63 3.16 -16.96
C ILE A 319 14.55 4.01 -16.07
N GLU A 320 14.81 5.27 -16.41
CA GLU A 320 15.58 6.22 -15.61
C GLU A 320 14.95 6.46 -14.24
N GLU A 321 13.64 6.79 -14.19
CA GLU A 321 12.94 7.02 -12.93
C GLU A 321 12.88 5.75 -12.06
N ARG A 322 12.80 4.57 -12.70
CA ARG A 322 12.89 3.27 -12.01
C ARG A 322 14.30 3.01 -11.46
N ILE A 323 15.36 3.34 -12.20
CA ILE A 323 16.75 3.25 -11.72
C ILE A 323 16.96 4.21 -10.55
N ARG A 324 16.47 5.44 -10.66
CA ARG A 324 16.52 6.46 -9.62
C ARG A 324 15.83 5.98 -8.33
N SER A 325 14.55 5.62 -8.41
CA SER A 325 13.78 5.13 -7.26
C SER A 325 14.42 3.90 -6.61
N LYS A 326 14.97 2.96 -7.40
CA LYS A 326 15.73 1.82 -6.86
C LYS A 326 17.08 2.21 -6.26
N GLY A 327 17.74 3.24 -6.79
CA GLY A 327 18.99 3.79 -6.28
C GLY A 327 18.81 4.49 -4.93
N GLU A 328 17.78 5.32 -4.80
CA GLU A 328 17.36 5.94 -3.54
C GLU A 328 17.02 4.85 -2.50
N LYS A 329 16.27 3.81 -2.90
CA LYS A 329 15.97 2.65 -2.04
C LYS A 329 17.21 1.85 -1.63
N LEU A 330 18.15 1.65 -2.55
CA LEU A 330 19.42 0.97 -2.29
C LEU A 330 20.26 1.76 -1.28
N GLN A 331 20.29 3.09 -1.38
CA GLN A 331 20.99 3.98 -0.46
C GLN A 331 20.40 3.90 0.97
N GLU A 332 19.07 3.95 1.12
CA GLU A 332 18.40 3.70 2.40
C GLU A 332 18.78 2.34 2.99
N MET A 333 18.91 1.31 2.15
CA MET A 333 19.27 -0.05 2.57
C MET A 333 20.75 -0.13 3.00
N HIS A 334 21.67 0.61 2.38
CA HIS A 334 23.06 0.71 2.83
C HIS A 334 23.18 1.44 4.17
N GLN A 335 22.47 2.56 4.36
CA GLN A 335 22.40 3.26 5.65
C GLN A 335 21.83 2.34 6.75
N THR A 336 20.77 1.59 6.44
CA THR A 336 20.20 0.60 7.36
C THR A 336 21.19 -0.52 7.69
N ARG A 337 22.00 -0.95 6.72
CA ARG A 337 23.05 -1.97 6.92
C ARG A 337 24.10 -1.47 7.92
N GLU A 338 24.59 -0.25 7.77
CA GLU A 338 25.57 0.36 8.67
C GLU A 338 25.02 0.50 10.10
N VAL A 339 23.77 0.92 10.26
CA VAL A 339 23.10 0.96 11.56
C VAL A 339 22.96 -0.43 12.20
N LEU A 340 22.70 -1.48 11.41
CA LEU A 340 22.65 -2.86 11.92
C LEU A 340 24.05 -3.39 12.28
N GLU A 341 25.08 -3.05 11.50
CA GLU A 341 26.47 -3.45 11.69
C GLU A 341 27.06 -2.84 12.96
N GLN A 342 26.85 -1.54 13.20
CA GLN A 342 27.22 -0.88 14.44
C GLN A 342 26.52 -1.48 15.67
N ARG A 343 25.25 -1.89 15.54
CA ARG A 343 24.51 -2.58 16.62
C ARG A 343 25.02 -4.00 16.84
N MET A 344 25.45 -4.70 15.79
CA MET A 344 26.07 -6.03 15.89
C MET A 344 27.41 -5.95 16.62
N SER A 345 28.26 -4.95 16.32
CA SER A 345 29.54 -4.74 17.02
C SER A 345 29.32 -4.53 18.51
N LYS A 346 28.45 -3.57 18.88
CA LYS A 346 28.14 -3.24 20.29
C LYS A 346 27.55 -4.41 21.07
N GLU A 347 26.69 -5.23 20.45
CA GLU A 347 26.15 -6.43 21.10
C GLU A 347 27.22 -7.53 21.24
N ASN A 348 28.14 -7.66 20.27
CA ASN A 348 29.24 -8.62 20.33
C ASN A 348 30.30 -8.23 21.38
N GLU A 349 30.66 -6.95 21.47
CA GLU A 349 31.51 -6.36 22.51
C GLU A 349 30.92 -6.64 23.90
N ARG A 350 29.63 -6.34 24.09
CA ARG A 350 28.90 -6.62 25.32
C ARG A 350 28.90 -8.11 25.68
N LEU A 351 28.70 -9.01 24.71
CA LEU A 351 28.75 -10.46 24.93
C LEU A 351 30.16 -10.93 25.31
N ALA A 352 31.21 -10.32 24.74
CA ALA A 352 32.60 -10.60 25.08
C ALA A 352 32.94 -10.14 26.50
N GLU A 353 32.57 -8.92 26.89
CA GLU A 353 32.74 -8.42 28.26
C GLU A 353 32.02 -9.30 29.30
N GLN A 354 30.80 -9.74 28.99
CA GLN A 354 30.04 -10.64 29.87
C GLN A 354 30.76 -11.99 30.04
N ALA A 355 31.27 -12.56 28.95
CA ALA A 355 32.05 -13.80 28.99
C ALA A 355 33.39 -13.65 29.75
N GLU A 356 34.03 -12.48 29.68
CA GLU A 356 35.24 -12.18 30.45
C GLU A 356 34.95 -12.01 31.94
N LYS A 357 33.91 -11.24 32.30
CA LYS A 357 33.44 -11.06 33.68
C LYS A 357 33.09 -12.41 34.31
N GLU A 358 32.36 -13.27 33.60
CA GLU A 358 32.07 -14.65 34.05
C GLU A 358 33.33 -15.51 34.25
N ARG A 359 34.36 -15.36 33.40
CA ARG A 359 35.65 -16.08 33.58
C ARG A 359 36.40 -15.59 34.80
N ILE A 360 36.44 -14.27 35.02
CA ILE A 360 37.07 -13.65 36.19
C ILE A 360 36.35 -14.05 37.48
N GLU A 361 35.02 -14.11 37.48
CA GLU A 361 34.25 -14.58 38.64
C GLU A 361 34.47 -16.07 38.93
N LYS A 362 34.47 -16.94 37.90
CA LYS A 362 34.79 -18.36 38.06
C LYS A 362 36.22 -18.56 38.58
N ALA A 363 37.21 -17.85 38.04
CA ALA A 363 38.58 -17.89 38.55
C ALA A 363 38.69 -17.39 40.01
N LYS A 364 37.95 -16.33 40.37
CA LYS A 364 37.86 -15.84 41.77
C LYS A 364 37.18 -16.85 42.69
N GLN A 365 36.16 -17.57 42.24
CA GLN A 365 35.53 -18.65 43.00
C GLN A 365 36.50 -19.82 43.19
N GLU A 366 37.16 -20.29 42.12
CA GLU A 366 38.17 -21.36 42.22
C GLU A 366 39.35 -21.00 43.13
N ILE A 367 39.78 -19.73 43.16
CA ILE A 367 40.82 -19.24 44.09
C ILE A 367 40.29 -19.22 45.53
N LYS A 368 39.06 -18.74 45.76
CA LYS A 368 38.41 -18.79 47.09
C LYS A 368 38.24 -20.22 47.59
N ASP A 369 37.86 -21.16 46.73
CA ASP A 369 37.70 -22.58 47.06
C ASP A 369 39.05 -23.26 47.36
N LYS A 370 40.14 -22.83 46.74
CA LYS A 370 41.51 -23.28 47.08
C LYS A 370 41.97 -22.70 48.41
N ILE A 371 41.82 -21.40 48.64
CA ILE A 371 42.17 -20.76 49.91
C ILE A 371 41.33 -21.33 51.06
N ALA A 372 40.05 -21.60 50.85
CA ALA A 372 39.19 -22.23 51.86
C ALA A 372 39.61 -23.66 52.21
N LYS A 373 40.18 -24.41 51.24
CA LYS A 373 40.82 -25.70 51.51
C LYS A 373 42.13 -25.52 52.28
N GLU A 374 43.04 -24.67 51.82
CA GLU A 374 44.32 -24.40 52.48
C GLU A 374 44.15 -23.91 53.94
N ILE A 375 43.17 -23.04 54.21
CA ILE A 375 42.83 -22.60 55.57
C ILE A 375 42.27 -23.76 56.41
N LYS A 376 41.45 -24.65 55.82
CA LYS A 376 40.90 -25.81 56.53
C LYS A 376 41.99 -26.84 56.84
N ASP A 377 42.86 -27.13 55.89
CA ASP A 377 43.96 -28.07 56.02
C ASP A 377 45.00 -27.53 57.04
N ALA A 378 45.28 -26.22 57.02
CA ALA A 378 46.14 -25.57 58.01
C ALA A 378 45.51 -25.50 59.42
N ALA A 379 44.18 -25.36 59.53
CA ALA A 379 43.48 -25.43 60.81
C ALA A 379 43.57 -26.84 61.41
N GLN A 380 43.37 -27.88 60.59
CA GLN A 380 43.51 -29.28 61.02
C GLN A 380 44.93 -29.61 61.48
N ALA A 381 45.96 -29.16 60.74
CA ALA A 381 47.36 -29.33 61.17
C ALA A 381 47.67 -28.64 62.51
N ARG A 382 47.03 -27.49 62.79
CA ARG A 382 47.18 -26.77 64.07
C ARG A 382 46.45 -27.44 65.22
N GLU A 383 45.37 -28.16 64.94
CA GLU A 383 44.59 -28.92 65.92
C GLU A 383 45.34 -30.19 66.34
N GLU A 384 45.99 -30.88 65.39
CA GLU A 384 46.93 -31.98 65.68
C GLU A 384 48.13 -31.50 66.52
N GLU A 385 48.77 -30.37 66.16
CA GLU A 385 49.96 -29.84 66.89
C GLU A 385 49.67 -29.28 68.31
N LEU A 386 48.38 -29.08 68.64
CA LEU A 386 47.89 -28.70 69.98
C LEU A 386 47.47 -29.92 70.81
N GLY A 387 46.99 -30.99 70.18
CA GLY A 387 46.72 -32.27 70.85
C GLY A 387 47.96 -32.84 71.55
N ASP A 388 49.07 -32.95 70.80
CA ASP A 388 50.35 -33.49 71.30
C ASP A 388 50.94 -32.73 72.50
N LYS A 389 50.58 -31.45 72.69
CA LYS A 389 51.08 -30.61 73.80
C LYS A 389 50.16 -30.60 75.01
N LEU A 390 48.91 -31.01 74.87
CA LEU A 390 47.94 -31.09 75.97
C LEU A 390 47.99 -32.44 76.70
N GLU A 391 48.30 -33.54 76.01
CA GLU A 391 48.49 -34.85 76.68
C GLU A 391 49.68 -34.85 77.65
N HIS A 392 50.71 -34.02 77.41
CA HIS A 392 51.93 -34.01 78.21
C HIS A 392 51.84 -33.20 79.53
N ALA A 393 50.77 -32.42 79.72
CA ALA A 393 50.62 -31.49 80.85
C ALA A 393 49.70 -31.98 81.98
N VAL A 394 48.93 -33.07 81.76
CA VAL A 394 47.91 -33.57 82.72
C VAL A 394 48.50 -34.54 83.77
N ALA A 395 49.81 -34.80 83.74
CA ALA A 395 50.46 -35.87 84.50
C ALA A 395 50.96 -35.51 85.93
N LEU A 396 50.85 -34.26 86.40
CA LEU A 396 51.23 -33.88 87.77
C LEU A 396 50.24 -32.90 88.41
N ILE A 397 49.61 -33.34 89.51
CA ILE A 397 48.81 -32.54 90.46
C ILE A 397 49.26 -32.93 91.88
N HIS A 398 49.38 -31.95 92.79
CA HIS A 398 48.80 -31.89 94.14
C HIS A 398 49.53 -30.85 95.04
N GLU A 399 48.75 -29.87 95.53
CA GLU A 399 48.68 -29.34 96.92
C GLU A 399 49.92 -28.61 97.54
N ASP A 400 49.79 -27.51 98.32
CA ASP A 400 48.60 -26.81 98.85
C ASP A 400 48.88 -25.35 99.33
N ASP A 401 47.81 -24.67 99.78
CA ASP A 401 47.73 -23.57 100.78
C ASP A 401 47.56 -22.06 100.35
N VAL A 402 46.86 -21.28 101.20
CA VAL A 402 46.02 -20.09 100.87
C VAL A 402 46.22 -18.94 101.91
N PRO A 403 46.41 -17.64 101.53
CA PRO A 403 45.32 -16.61 101.43
C PRO A 403 45.60 -15.37 100.50
N ALA A 404 44.72 -14.38 100.22
CA ALA A 404 43.25 -14.26 100.15
C ALA A 404 42.79 -12.88 99.53
N VAL A 405 41.64 -12.87 98.82
CA VAL A 405 40.45 -11.95 98.77
C VAL A 405 40.60 -10.44 99.17
N PRO A 406 39.94 -9.39 98.55
CA PRO A 406 38.73 -9.36 97.65
C PRO A 406 38.86 -8.61 96.28
N ALA A 407 38.13 -8.98 95.20
CA ALA A 407 36.82 -8.47 94.70
C ALA A 407 36.88 -7.14 93.87
N GLN A 408 36.01 -6.81 92.88
CA GLN A 408 34.64 -7.24 92.53
C GLN A 408 34.36 -7.35 91.00
N GLU A 409 33.47 -8.30 90.65
CA GLU A 409 32.28 -8.24 89.77
C GLU A 409 32.30 -7.75 88.30
N LYS A 410 31.97 -8.69 87.40
CA LYS A 410 31.04 -8.51 86.26
C LYS A 410 29.60 -8.67 86.79
N PRO A 411 28.54 -8.17 86.13
CA PRO A 411 27.79 -9.12 85.29
C PRO A 411 27.11 -8.55 84.02
N GLU A 412 26.80 -9.52 83.16
CA GLU A 412 25.87 -9.56 82.02
C GLU A 412 24.41 -9.84 82.54
N PRO A 413 23.36 -10.15 81.74
CA PRO A 413 23.09 -9.98 80.29
C PRO A 413 21.61 -9.59 79.94
N THR A 414 21.25 -9.69 78.65
CA THR A 414 19.94 -10.11 78.08
C THR A 414 18.65 -9.27 78.28
N SER A 415 18.07 -8.82 77.16
CA SER A 415 16.66 -9.13 76.80
C SER A 415 16.28 -8.74 75.36
N VAL A 416 15.54 -9.61 74.67
CA VAL A 416 14.70 -9.31 73.49
C VAL A 416 13.26 -9.67 73.89
N PRO A 417 12.31 -8.72 73.83
CA PRO A 417 11.12 -8.87 72.97
C PRO A 417 10.68 -7.49 72.41
N GLU A 418 9.72 -7.26 71.51
CA GLU A 418 8.88 -7.98 70.55
C GLU A 418 7.87 -6.92 70.02
N VAL A 419 7.49 -6.96 68.74
CA VAL A 419 6.28 -6.34 68.12
C VAL A 419 5.97 -4.83 68.33
N GLU A 420 5.90 -4.07 67.23
CA GLU A 420 4.67 -3.37 66.78
C GLU A 420 4.77 -2.86 65.32
N GLU A 421 3.97 -3.45 64.42
CA GLU A 421 3.25 -2.70 63.37
C GLU A 421 2.14 -1.86 64.05
N PRO A 422 1.54 -0.79 63.47
CA PRO A 422 1.31 -0.60 62.02
C PRO A 422 1.38 0.86 61.49
N SER A 423 1.21 1.05 60.16
CA SER A 423 0.01 1.70 59.58
C SER A 423 0.18 2.40 58.21
N LYS A 424 -0.60 1.91 57.23
CA LYS A 424 -1.40 2.65 56.22
C LYS A 424 -0.79 3.79 55.39
N GLU A 425 -0.67 3.54 54.07
CA GLU A 425 -1.62 3.98 53.00
C GLU A 425 -2.56 5.19 53.29
N PRO A 426 -3.00 6.02 52.30
CA PRO A 426 -3.31 5.59 50.92
C PRO A 426 -3.13 6.58 49.73
N ASP A 427 -2.86 6.00 48.56
CA ASP A 427 -3.60 6.11 47.27
C ASP A 427 -3.88 7.44 46.51
N THR A 428 -4.11 7.24 45.21
CA THR A 428 -4.86 8.03 44.21
C THR A 428 -4.22 9.18 43.39
N THR A 429 -4.05 8.87 42.11
CA THR A 429 -4.22 9.66 40.87
C THR A 429 -5.66 10.25 40.74
N PRO A 430 -6.14 10.93 39.66
CA PRO A 430 -5.60 11.12 38.29
C PRO A 430 -5.78 12.54 37.68
N GLY A 431 -5.48 12.69 36.37
CA GLY A 431 -5.98 13.83 35.58
C GLY A 431 -5.32 14.08 34.21
N THR A 432 -6.06 13.86 33.13
CA THR A 432 -5.82 14.42 31.78
C THR A 432 -7.00 15.34 31.42
N PRO A 433 -6.83 16.37 30.58
CA PRO A 433 -7.77 16.54 29.46
C PRO A 433 -7.15 17.11 28.15
N ASP A 434 -7.99 17.18 27.10
CA ASP A 434 -7.67 17.23 25.66
C ASP A 434 -7.52 18.62 24.96
N GLU A 435 -6.87 18.59 23.77
CA GLU A 435 -7.25 19.22 22.45
C GLU A 435 -7.23 20.77 22.22
N PRO A 436 -7.50 21.32 20.99
CA PRO A 436 -7.11 20.93 19.60
C PRO A 436 -6.77 22.11 18.62
N VAL A 437 -6.01 21.90 17.51
CA VAL A 437 -6.02 22.73 16.26
C VAL A 437 -5.20 22.06 15.11
N SER A 438 -5.16 22.54 13.85
CA SER A 438 -6.17 22.54 12.75
C SER A 438 -5.51 23.00 11.41
N SER A 439 -5.93 22.46 10.25
CA SER A 439 -5.64 22.94 8.86
C SER A 439 -4.15 22.97 8.40
N GLY A 440 -3.75 22.84 7.12
CA GLY A 440 -4.46 22.57 5.87
C GLY A 440 -4.18 23.64 4.79
N SER A 441 -3.40 23.32 3.74
CA SER A 441 -3.47 23.88 2.36
C SER A 441 -2.26 23.50 1.45
N THR A 442 -2.55 23.01 0.25
CA THR A 442 -1.81 23.31 -1.01
C THR A 442 -2.67 24.30 -1.80
N PRO A 443 -2.14 25.09 -2.77
CA PRO A 443 -2.13 24.61 -4.17
C PRO A 443 -1.07 25.22 -5.14
N ASP A 444 -0.99 24.59 -6.32
CA ASP A 444 -0.71 25.11 -7.68
C ASP A 444 0.64 25.74 -8.15
N VAL A 445 1.18 25.13 -9.23
CA VAL A 445 1.54 25.70 -10.56
C VAL A 445 2.02 27.17 -10.65
N GLY A 446 3.10 27.53 -11.35
CA GLY A 446 4.06 26.80 -12.21
C GLY A 446 4.64 27.71 -13.34
N VAL A 447 5.56 27.16 -14.17
CA VAL A 447 6.02 27.65 -15.51
C VAL A 447 7.33 28.48 -15.64
N LYS A 448 8.39 27.77 -16.14
CA LYS A 448 9.48 28.14 -17.10
C LYS A 448 10.70 29.00 -16.66
N GLU A 449 11.93 28.44 -16.72
CA GLU A 449 12.95 28.40 -17.82
C GLU A 449 13.81 29.69 -17.88
N GLU A 450 15.14 29.68 -18.09
CA GLU A 450 16.10 28.65 -18.53
C GLU A 450 17.50 28.84 -17.90
N ALA A 451 18.44 27.91 -18.14
CA ALA A 451 19.83 27.86 -17.62
C ALA A 451 20.82 28.59 -18.59
N PRO A 452 22.16 28.38 -18.62
CA PRO A 452 23.07 27.64 -17.72
C PRO A 452 24.40 28.37 -17.38
N LYS A 453 25.19 27.83 -16.43
CA LYS A 453 26.67 27.71 -16.53
C LYS A 453 27.20 26.51 -15.73
N GLU A 454 28.23 25.88 -16.28
CA GLU A 454 28.96 24.75 -15.70
C GLU A 454 29.98 25.20 -14.66
N SER A 455 30.29 24.33 -13.68
CA SER A 455 31.61 24.31 -13.03
C SER A 455 31.88 22.92 -12.41
N PHE A 456 32.19 21.94 -13.27
CA PHE A 456 33.01 20.79 -12.87
C PHE A 456 34.50 21.23 -12.91
N PHE A 457 35.35 20.62 -12.08
CA PHE A 457 36.82 20.82 -11.96
C PHE A 457 37.38 21.80 -10.90
N GLU A 458 36.66 22.07 -9.80
CA GLU A 458 37.32 22.43 -8.52
C GLU A 458 36.90 21.51 -7.36
N SER A 459 36.84 20.22 -7.68
CA SER A 459 37.03 19.14 -6.69
C SER A 459 38.51 18.74 -6.68
N ILE A 460 39.05 18.45 -5.48
CA ILE A 460 40.45 18.07 -5.16
C ILE A 460 41.33 19.24 -4.62
N SER A 461 40.95 19.75 -3.44
CA SER A 461 41.88 20.33 -2.46
C SER A 461 41.39 20.18 -1.01
N ASP A 462 40.09 20.36 -0.78
CA ASP A 462 39.55 20.62 0.57
C ASP A 462 38.94 19.37 1.23
N THR A 463 39.69 18.27 1.35
CA THR A 463 39.21 17.07 2.07
C THR A 463 40.31 16.32 2.86
N ILE A 464 41.32 17.05 3.35
CA ILE A 464 42.28 16.53 4.35
C ILE A 464 42.59 17.62 5.41
N SER A 465 41.58 18.12 6.12
CA SER A 465 41.82 19.02 7.28
C SER A 465 40.75 19.00 8.39
N GLU A 466 39.68 18.21 8.30
CA GLU A 466 38.53 18.27 9.24
C GLU A 466 38.27 16.92 9.93
N SER A 467 39.33 16.29 10.46
CA SER A 467 39.23 15.03 11.22
C SER A 467 40.28 14.94 12.35
N LEU A 468 40.66 16.09 12.91
CA LEU A 468 41.73 16.19 13.92
C LEU A 468 41.46 17.16 15.08
N GLU A 469 40.20 17.56 15.30
CA GLU A 469 39.81 18.36 16.47
C GLU A 469 39.05 17.56 17.55
N ASP A 470 38.39 16.45 17.20
CA ASP A 470 37.49 15.71 18.11
C ASP A 470 38.18 14.64 19.01
N LEU A 471 39.50 14.77 19.20
CA LEU A 471 40.30 13.93 20.12
C LEU A 471 41.00 14.73 21.24
N GLY A 472 40.82 16.05 21.28
CA GLY A 472 41.49 16.93 22.25
C GLY A 472 40.96 16.86 23.68
N ASP A 473 39.63 16.78 23.86
CA ASP A 473 39.00 16.91 25.19
C ASP A 473 38.90 15.60 25.98
N THR A 474 38.83 14.45 25.32
CA THR A 474 38.71 13.14 26.00
C THR A 474 39.96 12.79 26.80
N VAL A 475 41.16 13.14 26.31
CA VAL A 475 42.43 12.89 27.01
C VAL A 475 42.60 13.83 28.21
N LYS A 476 42.10 15.07 28.11
CA LYS A 476 42.17 16.06 29.19
C LYS A 476 41.23 15.74 30.36
N ALA A 477 40.08 15.14 30.07
CA ALA A 477 39.16 14.64 31.10
C ALA A 477 39.74 13.44 31.89
N VAL A 478 40.35 12.46 31.19
CA VAL A 478 40.95 11.28 31.85
C VAL A 478 42.19 11.64 32.66
N ALA A 479 43.02 12.58 32.17
CA ALA A 479 44.18 13.06 32.93
C ALA A 479 43.82 13.76 34.25
N LYS A 480 42.65 14.41 34.33
CA LYS A 480 42.20 15.09 35.57
C LYS A 480 41.65 14.12 36.61
N VAL A 481 40.85 13.13 36.18
CA VAL A 481 40.21 12.14 37.08
C VAL A 481 41.21 11.13 37.67
N VAL A 482 42.36 10.91 37.02
CA VAL A 482 43.46 10.10 37.58
C VAL A 482 44.32 10.89 38.57
N GLY A 483 44.39 12.23 38.46
CA GLY A 483 45.09 13.08 39.43
C GLY A 483 44.36 13.15 40.78
N GLU A 484 43.08 13.53 40.77
CA GLU A 484 42.29 13.74 42.00
C GLU A 484 42.18 12.46 42.87
N ARG A 485 42.18 11.27 42.27
CA ARG A 485 42.16 9.99 43.03
C ARG A 485 43.50 9.53 43.60
N ILE A 486 44.61 10.17 43.23
CA ILE A 486 45.93 9.87 43.81
C ILE A 486 46.20 10.76 45.03
N GLU A 487 45.67 12.00 45.05
CA GLU A 487 45.73 12.85 46.26
C GLU A 487 44.87 12.29 47.40
N ASP A 488 43.61 11.90 47.15
CA ASP A 488 42.74 11.28 48.17
C ASP A 488 43.36 10.00 48.77
N ALA A 489 44.00 9.17 47.95
CA ALA A 489 44.62 7.90 48.39
C ALA A 489 45.97 8.06 49.09
N ILE A 490 46.59 9.25 49.06
CA ILE A 490 47.82 9.56 49.80
C ILE A 490 47.47 10.27 51.13
N GLY A 491 46.37 11.02 51.19
CA GLY A 491 45.83 11.56 52.46
C GLY A 491 45.47 10.45 53.45
N ASP A 492 44.65 9.48 53.03
CA ASP A 492 44.20 8.33 53.85
C ASP A 492 45.34 7.42 54.38
N ILE A 493 46.57 7.57 53.87
CA ILE A 493 47.75 6.82 54.31
C ILE A 493 48.62 7.64 55.29
N ILE A 494 48.64 8.98 55.18
CA ILE A 494 49.41 9.84 56.08
C ILE A 494 48.67 10.02 57.42
N ASP A 495 47.35 10.17 57.39
CA ASP A 495 46.53 10.33 58.61
C ASP A 495 46.40 9.03 59.45
N ARG A 496 47.04 7.93 59.03
CA ARG A 496 46.97 6.62 59.70
C ARG A 496 48.25 6.18 60.42
N ASP A 497 49.35 6.93 60.26
CA ASP A 497 50.62 6.73 60.98
C ASP A 497 50.80 7.69 62.19
N GLU A 498 49.76 8.45 62.58
CA GLU A 498 49.77 9.32 63.80
C GLU A 498 48.86 8.83 64.97
N GLU A 499 48.28 7.62 64.91
CA GLU A 499 47.47 7.02 66.00
C GLU A 499 47.97 5.64 66.54
N GLU A 500 49.27 5.31 66.41
CA GLU A 500 49.95 4.29 67.26
C GLU A 500 51.26 4.81 67.89
#